data_AF-A0A854DX23-F1
#
_entry.id   AF-A0A854DX23-F1
#
_cell.length_a   1.000
_cell.length_b   1.000
_cell.length_c   1.000
_cell.angle_alpha   90.00
_cell.angle_beta   90.00
_cell.angle_gamma   90.00
#
_symmetry.space_group_name_H-M   'P 1'
#
loop_
_entity.id
_entity.type
_entity.pdbx_description
1 polymer ?
#
loop_
_entity_poly.entity_id
_entity_poly.type
_entity_poly.pdbx_seq_one_letter_code
_entity_poly.pdbx_strand_id
1 'polypeptide(L)'
;MRAIAYTHAGLPIDDTRALIDIELELPQPGPRDLRVAVRAVAVNPVDTKVRRGVATDGPRVLGWDAVGIVDAVGSEVTLFQPGDAVYYAGVIDRPGSNAEYQLVDERSVGRKPASLDDAAAAALPLTAITAWELLFDRLRIPEGGGEGQTLLVIGAAGGVGSILVQLARKLTKLTVIGTASRPDTQDWVYAMGAHHVIDHRLPLAEGLARLGISEVQHVASLTHSDQHYAQIVELLAPQGQFGLIDDPGQVDVMALKRKALSLHWESMFTRPLYKTADMQRQHDLLNRVAELIDAGVLQTTLGEHFGRIDAANLRRAHALLESHRAKGKIVLEGW
;
A
#
# COMPACT_ATOMS: atom_id res chain seq x y z
N MET A 1 12.52 18.21 -17.10
CA MET A 1 12.19 17.82 -15.72
C MET A 1 12.86 16.49 -15.48
N ARG A 2 13.54 16.36 -14.36
CA ARG A 2 14.23 15.13 -13.98
C ARG A 2 13.21 14.05 -13.68
N ALA A 3 13.49 12.84 -14.14
CA ALA A 3 12.72 11.66 -13.85
C ALA A 3 13.62 10.42 -13.81
N ILE A 4 13.12 9.35 -13.21
CA ILE A 4 13.76 8.05 -13.20
C ILE A 4 12.86 7.05 -13.92
N ALA A 5 13.41 6.38 -14.91
CA ALA A 5 12.67 5.45 -15.74
C ALA A 5 13.45 4.14 -15.96
N TYR A 6 12.74 3.11 -16.40
CA TYR A 6 13.36 1.97 -17.06
C TYR A 6 12.99 1.97 -18.54
N THR A 7 13.89 1.41 -19.36
CA THR A 7 13.69 1.26 -20.82
C THR A 7 13.61 -0.19 -21.25
N HIS A 8 14.01 -1.12 -20.39
CA HIS A 8 13.99 -2.56 -20.65
C HIS A 8 13.46 -3.28 -19.42
N ALA A 9 12.39 -4.06 -19.60
CA ALA A 9 11.83 -4.86 -18.52
C ALA A 9 12.76 -6.03 -18.15
N GLY A 10 12.68 -6.47 -16.90
CA GLY A 10 13.29 -7.75 -16.47
C GLY A 10 14.78 -7.69 -16.17
N LEU A 11 15.43 -6.52 -16.29
CA LEU A 11 16.82 -6.39 -15.84
C LEU A 11 16.93 -6.65 -14.32
N PRO A 12 17.96 -7.41 -13.88
CA PRO A 12 18.35 -7.51 -12.48
C PRO A 12 18.57 -6.12 -11.87
N ILE A 13 18.19 -5.94 -10.61
CA ILE A 13 18.20 -4.61 -9.97
C ILE A 13 19.62 -4.05 -9.71
N ASP A 14 20.63 -4.91 -9.72
CA ASP A 14 22.05 -4.54 -9.68
C ASP A 14 22.58 -4.07 -11.05
N ASP A 15 21.85 -4.27 -12.15
CA ASP A 15 22.16 -3.63 -13.43
C ASP A 15 21.83 -2.13 -13.34
N THR A 16 22.82 -1.29 -13.57
CA THR A 16 22.67 0.18 -13.57
C THR A 16 21.62 0.69 -14.56
N ARG A 17 21.24 -0.09 -15.57
CA ARG A 17 20.21 0.23 -16.56
C ARG A 17 18.80 -0.16 -16.11
N ALA A 18 18.65 -0.87 -14.99
CA ALA A 18 17.35 -1.28 -14.46
C ALA A 18 16.47 -0.07 -14.11
N LEU A 19 17.09 1.04 -13.69
CA LEU A 19 16.48 2.36 -13.53
C LEU A 19 17.56 3.40 -13.88
N ILE A 20 17.22 4.42 -14.65
CA ILE A 20 18.15 5.46 -15.11
C ILE A 20 17.55 6.85 -14.91
N ASP A 21 18.40 7.82 -14.59
CA ASP A 21 18.03 9.23 -14.57
C ASP A 21 17.86 9.74 -16.02
N ILE A 22 16.76 10.44 -16.29
CA ILE A 22 16.41 10.99 -17.60
C ILE A 22 15.83 12.40 -17.46
N GLU A 23 15.77 13.12 -18.58
CA GLU A 23 15.04 14.38 -18.71
C GLU A 23 13.80 14.18 -19.57
N LEU A 24 12.67 14.69 -19.11
CA LEU A 24 11.38 14.70 -19.81
C LEU A 24 10.84 16.12 -19.95
N GLU A 25 9.94 16.32 -20.91
CA GLU A 25 9.17 17.57 -20.98
C GLU A 25 8.25 17.71 -19.76
N LEU A 26 8.01 18.96 -19.33
CA LEU A 26 7.07 19.25 -18.25
C LEU A 26 5.64 18.99 -18.75
N PRO A 27 4.89 18.05 -18.14
CA PRO A 27 3.56 17.71 -18.62
C PRO A 27 2.57 18.84 -18.34
N GLN A 28 1.52 18.96 -19.15
CA GLN A 28 0.43 19.92 -18.93
C GLN A 28 -0.79 19.19 -18.35
N PRO A 29 -1.44 19.72 -17.30
CA PRO A 29 -2.59 19.05 -16.70
C PRO A 29 -3.76 18.96 -17.68
N GLY A 30 -4.35 17.76 -17.79
CA GLY A 30 -5.68 17.59 -18.40
C GLY A 30 -6.78 18.22 -17.54
N PRO A 31 -8.05 18.19 -17.98
CA PRO A 31 -9.14 18.96 -17.35
C PRO A 31 -9.28 18.76 -15.84
N ARG A 32 -9.12 17.52 -15.33
CA ARG A 32 -9.24 17.19 -13.90
C ARG A 32 -7.91 16.83 -13.23
N ASP A 33 -6.80 17.07 -13.93
CA ASP A 33 -5.48 16.75 -13.39
C ASP A 33 -4.95 17.88 -12.51
N LEU A 34 -4.29 17.49 -11.44
CA LEU A 34 -3.28 18.29 -10.78
C LEU A 34 -1.94 17.97 -11.43
N ARG A 35 -1.10 18.99 -11.64
CA ARG A 35 0.35 18.81 -11.77
C ARG A 35 0.97 19.08 -10.42
N VAL A 36 1.60 18.07 -9.83
CA VAL A 36 2.20 18.15 -8.50
C VAL A 36 3.71 18.19 -8.64
N ALA A 37 4.36 19.18 -8.00
CA ALA A 37 5.80 19.22 -7.79
C ALA A 37 6.16 18.24 -6.67
N VAL A 38 6.71 17.08 -7.04
CA VAL A 38 6.97 15.96 -6.12
C VAL A 38 8.16 16.28 -5.22
N ARG A 39 7.98 16.08 -3.91
CA ARG A 39 8.99 16.32 -2.87
C ARG A 39 9.50 15.02 -2.24
N ALA A 40 8.63 14.04 -2.08
CA ALA A 40 8.98 12.72 -1.55
C ALA A 40 8.17 11.63 -2.22
N VAL A 41 8.76 10.44 -2.30
CA VAL A 41 8.13 9.22 -2.86
C VAL A 41 8.39 8.04 -1.93
N ALA A 42 7.58 7.00 -2.07
CA ALA A 42 7.85 5.70 -1.44
C ALA A 42 7.82 4.58 -2.48
N VAL A 43 8.57 3.52 -2.22
CA VAL A 43 8.62 2.35 -3.12
C VAL A 43 7.69 1.26 -2.60
N ASN A 44 7.03 0.55 -3.51
CA ASN A 44 6.09 -0.54 -3.24
C ASN A 44 6.46 -1.81 -4.02
N PRO A 45 5.91 -2.98 -3.63
CA PRO A 45 6.08 -4.20 -4.41
C PRO A 45 5.61 -4.09 -5.87
N VAL A 46 4.61 -3.24 -6.16
CA VAL A 46 4.18 -3.00 -7.55
C VAL A 46 5.29 -2.40 -8.41
N ASP A 47 6.18 -1.56 -7.86
CA ASP A 47 7.32 -1.01 -8.58
C ASP A 47 8.27 -2.08 -9.08
N THR A 48 8.56 -3.08 -8.25
CA THR A 48 9.44 -4.18 -8.63
C THR A 48 8.74 -5.13 -9.60
N LYS A 49 7.44 -5.35 -9.46
CA LYS A 49 6.63 -6.19 -10.36
C LYS A 49 6.55 -5.59 -11.76
N VAL A 50 6.21 -4.29 -11.88
CA VAL A 50 6.09 -3.61 -13.17
C VAL A 50 7.45 -3.53 -13.87
N ARG A 51 8.52 -3.11 -13.16
CA ARG A 51 9.88 -3.06 -13.73
C ARG A 51 10.32 -4.42 -14.29
N ARG A 52 10.01 -5.52 -13.60
CA ARG A 52 10.42 -6.87 -14.00
C ARG A 52 9.54 -7.47 -15.10
N GLY A 53 8.23 -7.22 -15.06
CA GLY A 53 7.26 -7.96 -15.86
C GLY A 53 6.65 -7.22 -17.05
N VAL A 54 6.68 -5.89 -17.07
CA VAL A 54 5.94 -5.10 -18.07
C VAL A 54 6.90 -4.53 -19.10
N ALA A 55 6.85 -5.05 -20.33
CA ALA A 55 7.58 -4.49 -21.46
C ALA A 55 7.18 -3.02 -21.73
N THR A 56 8.10 -2.26 -22.30
CA THR A 56 7.88 -0.85 -22.64
C THR A 56 8.57 -0.51 -23.95
N ASP A 57 7.91 0.30 -24.79
CA ASP A 57 8.44 0.75 -26.09
C ASP A 57 9.29 2.04 -25.97
N GLY A 58 9.33 2.62 -24.77
CA GLY A 58 10.10 3.82 -24.44
C GLY A 58 10.32 3.94 -22.93
N PRO A 59 10.95 5.04 -22.47
CA PRO A 59 11.17 5.25 -21.04
C PRO A 59 9.85 5.23 -20.26
N ARG A 60 9.72 4.31 -19.30
CA ARG A 60 8.57 4.25 -18.40
C ARG A 60 8.98 4.72 -17.01
N VAL A 61 8.30 5.78 -16.55
CA VAL A 61 8.45 6.33 -15.20
C VAL A 61 7.53 5.57 -14.23
N LEU A 62 8.11 5.04 -13.15
CA LEU A 62 7.42 4.31 -12.08
C LEU A 62 7.07 5.23 -10.89
N GLY A 63 6.62 4.67 -9.77
CA GLY A 63 6.30 5.38 -8.54
C GLY A 63 4.80 5.49 -8.32
N TRP A 64 4.33 4.92 -7.21
CA TRP A 64 2.92 4.95 -6.79
C TRP A 64 2.74 5.35 -5.33
N ASP A 65 3.60 6.25 -4.86
CA ASP A 65 3.43 7.01 -3.63
C ASP A 65 4.12 8.35 -3.86
N ALA A 66 3.44 9.45 -3.55
CA ALA A 66 3.96 10.79 -3.71
C ALA A 66 3.44 11.71 -2.61
N VAL A 67 4.30 12.65 -2.21
CA VAL A 67 3.96 13.89 -1.52
C VAL A 67 4.53 15.04 -2.32
N GLY A 68 3.77 16.12 -2.43
CA GLY A 68 4.24 17.32 -3.12
C GLY A 68 3.32 18.51 -2.94
N ILE A 69 3.62 19.56 -3.70
CA ILE A 69 2.81 20.77 -3.77
C ILE A 69 2.14 20.83 -5.13
N VAL A 70 0.86 21.18 -5.17
CA VAL A 70 0.16 21.44 -6.43
C VAL A 70 0.81 22.64 -7.11
N ASP A 71 1.39 22.42 -8.29
CA ASP A 71 2.03 23.45 -9.11
C ASP A 71 1.04 24.10 -10.08
N ALA A 72 0.24 23.27 -10.75
CA ALA A 72 -0.80 23.72 -11.69
C ALA A 72 -2.02 22.78 -11.64
N VAL A 73 -3.15 23.27 -12.11
CA VAL A 73 -4.42 22.51 -12.14
C VAL A 73 -5.08 22.62 -13.51
N GLY A 74 -5.83 21.57 -13.86
CA GLY A 74 -6.71 21.55 -15.03
C GLY A 74 -7.91 22.48 -14.90
N SER A 75 -8.60 22.72 -16.02
CA SER A 75 -9.72 23.66 -16.12
C SER A 75 -11.00 23.24 -15.38
N GLU A 76 -11.15 21.96 -15.04
CA GLU A 76 -12.31 21.40 -14.33
C GLU A 76 -11.99 21.03 -12.88
N VAL A 77 -10.76 21.28 -12.42
CA VAL A 77 -10.37 21.00 -11.03
C VAL A 77 -11.11 21.92 -10.07
N THR A 78 -11.61 21.32 -8.99
CA THR A 78 -12.39 22.02 -7.95
C THR A 78 -11.98 21.64 -6.53
N LEU A 79 -11.29 20.52 -6.33
CA LEU A 79 -10.91 20.01 -5.01
C LEU A 79 -9.62 20.64 -4.46
N PHE A 80 -8.77 21.19 -5.34
CA PHE A 80 -7.44 21.73 -5.01
C PHE A 80 -7.10 22.96 -5.84
N GLN A 81 -6.10 23.70 -5.37
CA GLN A 81 -5.53 24.86 -6.06
C GLN A 81 -3.99 24.84 -5.99
N PRO A 82 -3.28 25.58 -6.86
CA PRO A 82 -1.84 25.75 -6.75
C PRO A 82 -1.41 26.22 -5.35
N GLY A 83 -0.38 25.60 -4.80
CA GLY A 83 0.14 25.84 -3.44
C GLY A 83 -0.33 24.83 -2.40
N ASP A 84 -1.37 24.03 -2.67
CA ASP A 84 -1.85 23.01 -1.73
C ASP A 84 -0.82 21.88 -1.55
N ALA A 85 -0.61 21.44 -0.30
CA ALA A 85 0.21 20.29 0.01
C ALA A 85 -0.62 18.99 -0.05
N VAL A 86 -0.19 18.05 -0.88
CA VAL A 86 -0.97 16.87 -1.23
C VAL A 86 -0.15 15.59 -1.14
N TYR A 87 -0.84 14.46 -0.96
CA TYR A 87 -0.25 13.13 -0.97
C TYR A 87 -1.21 12.13 -1.64
N TYR A 88 -0.67 11.18 -2.39
CA TYR A 88 -1.46 10.27 -3.23
C TYR A 88 -0.62 9.09 -3.77
N ALA A 89 -1.31 8.11 -4.35
CA ALA A 89 -0.67 6.95 -5.01
C ALA A 89 -0.70 7.02 -6.54
N GLY A 90 -1.72 7.64 -7.13
CA GLY A 90 -1.88 7.74 -8.58
C GLY A 90 -2.49 6.48 -9.20
N VAL A 91 -2.16 6.19 -10.46
CA VAL A 91 -2.74 5.09 -11.25
C VAL A 91 -1.67 4.40 -12.10
N ILE A 92 -1.87 3.12 -12.41
CA ILE A 92 -0.87 2.26 -13.04
C ILE A 92 -0.68 2.48 -14.55
N ASP A 93 -1.64 3.08 -15.24
CA ASP A 93 -1.64 3.32 -16.69
C ASP A 93 -1.14 4.72 -17.08
N ARG A 94 -0.62 5.50 -16.11
CA ARG A 94 -0.02 6.82 -16.30
C ARG A 94 1.42 6.86 -15.79
N PRO A 95 2.27 7.79 -16.25
CA PRO A 95 3.59 8.01 -15.67
C PRO A 95 3.52 8.23 -14.15
N GLY A 96 4.37 7.52 -13.41
CA GLY A 96 4.38 7.51 -11.95
C GLY A 96 5.10 8.70 -11.29
N SER A 97 5.29 8.61 -9.98
CA SER A 97 5.81 9.68 -9.11
C SER A 97 7.32 9.83 -9.09
N ASN A 98 8.08 8.94 -9.74
CA ASN A 98 9.54 9.07 -9.88
C ASN A 98 9.91 10.16 -10.92
N ALA A 99 9.29 11.33 -10.84
CA ALA A 99 9.58 12.52 -11.64
C ALA A 99 9.35 13.81 -10.84
N GLU A 100 10.08 14.89 -11.14
CA GLU A 100 9.96 16.18 -10.44
C GLU A 100 8.53 16.72 -10.47
N TYR A 101 7.79 16.41 -11.54
CA TYR A 101 6.38 16.73 -11.66
C TYR A 101 5.60 15.52 -12.15
N GLN A 102 4.42 15.30 -11.56
CA GLN A 102 3.51 14.23 -11.95
C GLN A 102 2.10 14.79 -12.17
N LEU A 103 1.39 14.24 -13.15
CA LEU A 103 -0.04 14.46 -13.32
C LEU A 103 -0.86 13.41 -12.57
N VAL A 104 -1.88 13.83 -11.83
CA VAL A 104 -2.80 12.95 -11.11
C VAL A 104 -4.22 13.53 -11.10
N ASP A 105 -5.25 12.69 -11.22
CA ASP A 105 -6.65 13.14 -11.15
C ASP A 105 -6.99 13.58 -9.71
N GLU A 106 -7.58 14.77 -9.55
CA GLU A 106 -7.91 15.36 -8.25
C GLU A 106 -8.71 14.41 -7.32
N ARG A 107 -9.51 13.50 -7.88
CA ARG A 107 -10.39 12.59 -7.13
C ARG A 107 -9.64 11.41 -6.49
N SER A 108 -8.36 11.22 -6.81
CA SER A 108 -7.49 10.20 -6.20
C SER A 108 -6.38 10.82 -5.34
N VAL A 109 -6.54 12.09 -4.94
CA VAL A 109 -5.53 12.86 -4.17
C VAL A 109 -6.09 13.26 -2.82
N GLY A 110 -5.32 13.13 -1.75
CA GLY A 110 -5.66 13.66 -0.43
C GLY A 110 -4.81 14.87 -0.05
N ARG A 111 -5.26 15.63 0.95
CA ARG A 111 -4.42 16.65 1.61
C ARG A 111 -3.36 15.97 2.45
N LYS A 112 -2.11 16.41 2.32
CA LYS A 112 -1.00 15.90 3.14
C LYS A 112 -1.31 16.18 4.63
N PRO A 113 -1.09 15.21 5.55
CA PRO A 113 -1.18 15.46 6.99
C PRO A 113 -0.26 16.62 7.40
N ALA A 114 -0.78 17.57 8.17
CA ALA A 114 -0.03 18.76 8.57
C ALA A 114 1.04 18.45 9.62
N SER A 115 0.83 17.40 10.41
CA SER A 115 1.72 16.97 11.50
C SER A 115 2.97 16.20 11.05
N LEU A 116 3.01 15.71 9.81
CA LEU A 116 4.13 14.93 9.26
C LEU A 116 5.03 15.79 8.37
N ASP A 117 6.30 15.40 8.24
CA ASP A 117 7.15 15.87 7.14
C ASP A 117 6.79 15.18 5.81
N ASP A 118 7.48 15.56 4.72
CA ASP A 118 7.17 15.05 3.39
C ASP A 118 7.49 13.54 3.26
N ALA A 119 8.66 13.10 3.74
CA ALA A 119 9.06 11.69 3.78
C ALA A 119 8.07 10.81 4.58
N ALA A 120 7.71 11.20 5.80
CA ALA A 120 6.80 10.43 6.65
C ALA A 120 5.39 10.37 6.06
N ALA A 121 4.93 11.43 5.39
CA ALA A 121 3.65 11.40 4.68
C ALA A 121 3.69 10.52 3.42
N ALA A 122 4.81 10.48 2.69
CA ALA A 122 4.96 9.67 1.47
C ALA A 122 4.92 8.16 1.74
N ALA A 123 5.15 7.73 2.99
CA ALA A 123 5.02 6.34 3.40
C ALA A 123 3.57 5.81 3.36
N LEU A 124 2.56 6.67 3.29
CA LEU A 124 1.17 6.29 3.56
C LEU A 124 0.31 5.93 2.33
N PRO A 125 0.23 6.74 1.26
CA PRO A 125 -0.94 6.77 0.36
C PRO A 125 -1.39 5.41 -0.17
N LEU A 126 -0.55 4.68 -0.90
CA LEU A 126 -0.92 3.41 -1.52
C LEU A 126 -1.29 2.38 -0.47
N THR A 127 -0.50 2.30 0.60
CA THR A 127 -0.75 1.33 1.67
C THR A 127 -2.01 1.64 2.46
N ALA A 128 -2.30 2.92 2.68
CA ALA A 128 -3.50 3.39 3.35
C ALA A 128 -4.74 3.11 2.50
N ILE A 129 -4.72 3.42 1.20
CA ILE A 129 -5.82 3.08 0.27
C ILE A 129 -6.04 1.57 0.27
N THR A 130 -4.99 0.79 0.02
CA THR A 130 -5.08 -0.68 -0.02
C THR A 130 -5.66 -1.26 1.27
N ALA A 131 -5.16 -0.82 2.44
CA ALA A 131 -5.64 -1.30 3.72
C ALA A 131 -7.08 -0.88 4.02
N TRP A 132 -7.43 0.36 3.70
CA TRP A 132 -8.77 0.90 3.88
C TRP A 132 -9.79 0.18 3.01
N GLU A 133 -9.52 0.05 1.71
CA GLU A 133 -10.41 -0.64 0.78
C GLU A 133 -10.54 -2.13 1.15
N LEU A 134 -9.44 -2.81 1.50
CA LEU A 134 -9.48 -4.19 1.97
C LEU A 134 -10.38 -4.35 3.19
N LEU A 135 -10.21 -3.51 4.22
CA LEU A 135 -10.92 -3.62 5.49
C LEU A 135 -12.40 -3.21 5.36
N PHE A 136 -12.66 -2.03 4.81
CA PHE A 136 -13.98 -1.39 4.85
C PHE A 136 -14.83 -1.68 3.61
N ASP A 137 -14.24 -1.91 2.44
CA ASP A 137 -15.00 -2.12 1.19
C ASP A 137 -15.08 -3.59 0.78
N ARG A 138 -13.97 -4.35 0.92
CA ARG A 138 -13.91 -5.76 0.53
C ARG A 138 -14.40 -6.68 1.64
N LEU A 139 -13.77 -6.62 2.81
CA LEU A 139 -14.21 -7.35 4.00
C LEU A 139 -15.48 -6.73 4.62
N ARG A 140 -15.83 -5.49 4.25
CA ARG A 140 -17.08 -4.81 4.67
C ARG A 140 -17.24 -4.73 6.19
N ILE A 141 -16.14 -4.54 6.91
CA ILE A 141 -16.17 -4.37 8.37
C ILE A 141 -16.35 -2.88 8.63
N PRO A 142 -17.53 -2.41 9.09
CA PRO A 142 -17.74 -0.98 9.30
C PRO A 142 -16.91 -0.46 10.48
N GLU A 143 -16.67 0.85 10.51
CA GLU A 143 -16.13 1.49 11.70
C GLU A 143 -17.02 1.19 12.92
N GLY A 144 -16.41 0.87 14.06
CA GLY A 144 -17.08 0.41 15.28
C GLY A 144 -17.70 -1.00 15.20
N GLY A 145 -17.58 -1.70 14.06
CA GLY A 145 -18.06 -3.07 13.86
C GLY A 145 -17.04 -4.14 14.25
N GLY A 146 -17.41 -5.41 14.05
CA GLY A 146 -16.50 -6.56 14.28
C GLY A 146 -16.40 -7.04 15.73
N GLU A 147 -17.36 -6.68 16.60
CA GLU A 147 -17.37 -7.11 17.99
C GLU A 147 -17.41 -8.64 18.11
N GLY A 148 -16.49 -9.20 18.91
CA GLY A 148 -16.34 -10.64 19.07
C GLY A 148 -15.72 -11.37 17.87
N GLN A 149 -15.34 -10.64 16.81
CA GLN A 149 -14.71 -11.22 15.63
C GLN A 149 -13.19 -11.00 15.64
N THR A 150 -12.47 -11.90 14.98
CA THR A 150 -11.01 -11.87 14.88
C THR A 150 -10.56 -11.64 13.44
N LEU A 151 -9.61 -10.73 13.25
CA LEU A 151 -8.88 -10.50 12.01
C LEU A 151 -7.44 -10.99 12.16
N LEU A 152 -7.06 -11.96 11.33
CA LEU A 152 -5.67 -12.39 11.16
C LEU A 152 -5.04 -11.66 9.97
N VAL A 153 -3.95 -10.93 10.21
CA VAL A 153 -3.18 -10.20 9.20
C VAL A 153 -1.86 -10.93 8.94
N ILE A 154 -1.74 -11.58 7.79
CA ILE A 154 -0.51 -12.29 7.37
C ILE A 154 0.43 -11.30 6.68
N GLY A 155 1.66 -11.17 7.19
CA GLY A 155 2.63 -10.18 6.71
C GLY A 155 2.46 -8.80 7.37
N ALA A 156 2.07 -8.76 8.64
CA ALA A 156 1.67 -7.56 9.35
C ALA A 156 2.78 -6.50 9.49
N ALA A 157 4.06 -6.88 9.41
CA ALA A 157 5.19 -5.96 9.56
C ALA A 157 5.54 -5.16 8.29
N GLY A 158 4.98 -5.53 7.13
CA GLY A 158 5.22 -4.86 5.86
C GLY A 158 4.43 -3.55 5.70
N GLY A 159 4.58 -2.88 4.55
CA GLY A 159 3.93 -1.59 4.27
C GLY A 159 2.42 -1.59 4.52
N VAL A 160 1.65 -2.44 3.82
CA VAL A 160 0.19 -2.52 3.99
C VAL A 160 -0.18 -3.04 5.39
N GLY A 161 0.54 -4.03 5.91
CA GLY A 161 0.25 -4.61 7.22
C GLY A 161 0.35 -3.61 8.35
N SER A 162 1.38 -2.76 8.31
CA SER A 162 1.65 -1.79 9.36
C SER A 162 0.57 -0.70 9.49
N ILE A 163 -0.11 -0.32 8.41
CA ILE A 163 -1.25 0.60 8.48
C ILE A 163 -2.59 -0.12 8.68
N LEU A 164 -2.76 -1.33 8.11
CA LEU A 164 -3.97 -2.14 8.29
C LEU A 164 -4.21 -2.50 9.75
N VAL A 165 -3.15 -2.91 10.48
CA VAL A 165 -3.22 -3.22 11.90
C VAL A 165 -3.70 -2.01 12.70
N GLN A 166 -3.20 -0.82 12.38
CA GLN A 166 -3.63 0.42 13.05
C GLN A 166 -5.10 0.74 12.76
N LEU A 167 -5.52 0.70 11.49
CA LEU A 167 -6.91 0.96 11.09
C LEU A 167 -7.87 -0.01 11.78
N ALA A 168 -7.57 -1.31 11.71
CA ALA A 168 -8.38 -2.33 12.37
C ALA A 168 -8.42 -2.10 13.89
N ARG A 169 -7.29 -1.81 14.52
CA ARG A 169 -7.21 -1.61 15.97
C ARG A 169 -7.97 -0.37 16.45
N LYS A 170 -7.89 0.72 15.70
CA LYS A 170 -8.38 2.04 16.12
C LYS A 170 -9.82 2.30 15.72
N LEU A 171 -10.25 1.75 14.59
CA LEU A 171 -11.54 2.09 14.00
C LEU A 171 -12.55 0.93 14.07
N THR A 172 -12.16 -0.26 14.53
CA THR A 172 -13.09 -1.40 14.68
C THR A 172 -13.05 -1.97 16.09
N LYS A 173 -13.91 -2.96 16.36
CA LYS A 173 -13.94 -3.77 17.58
C LYS A 173 -13.34 -5.17 17.39
N LEU A 174 -12.61 -5.40 16.31
CA LEU A 174 -11.96 -6.68 16.03
C LEU A 174 -10.85 -6.98 17.04
N THR A 175 -10.70 -8.26 17.38
CA THR A 175 -9.42 -8.78 17.86
C THR A 175 -8.47 -8.86 16.67
N VAL A 176 -7.39 -8.09 16.70
CA VAL A 176 -6.39 -8.00 15.62
C VAL A 176 -5.18 -8.86 15.97
N ILE A 177 -4.89 -9.85 15.14
CA ILE A 177 -3.73 -10.73 15.25
C ILE A 177 -2.84 -10.50 14.03
N GLY A 178 -1.60 -10.06 14.23
CA GLY A 178 -0.63 -9.91 13.15
C GLY A 178 0.34 -11.10 13.08
N THR A 179 0.90 -11.37 11.92
CA THR A 179 2.02 -12.31 11.81
C THR A 179 3.36 -11.61 11.59
N ALA A 180 4.37 -12.02 12.34
CA ALA A 180 5.76 -11.58 12.21
C ALA A 180 6.73 -12.61 12.81
N SER A 181 7.88 -12.79 12.16
CA SER A 181 8.80 -13.91 12.42
C SER A 181 10.10 -13.54 13.14
N ARG A 182 10.43 -12.25 13.26
CA ARG A 182 11.65 -11.80 13.95
C ARG A 182 11.26 -10.93 15.14
N PRO A 183 12.05 -10.89 16.23
CA PRO A 183 11.73 -10.07 17.39
C PRO A 183 11.48 -8.60 17.03
N ASP A 184 12.33 -8.02 16.18
CA ASP A 184 12.21 -6.62 15.74
C ASP A 184 10.95 -6.32 14.91
N THR A 185 10.44 -7.30 14.15
CA THR A 185 9.19 -7.17 13.40
C THR A 185 7.97 -7.50 14.24
N GLN A 186 8.10 -8.37 15.26
CA GLN A 186 7.04 -8.62 16.23
C GLN A 186 6.78 -7.37 17.08
N ASP A 187 7.82 -6.76 17.62
CA ASP A 187 7.73 -5.51 18.39
C ASP A 187 7.11 -4.39 17.56
N TRP A 188 7.48 -4.31 16.28
CA TRP A 188 6.89 -3.36 15.34
C TRP A 188 5.38 -3.58 15.15
N VAL A 189 4.93 -4.83 14.96
CA VAL A 189 3.51 -5.14 14.78
C VAL A 189 2.71 -4.86 16.06
N TYR A 190 3.28 -5.10 17.25
CA TYR A 190 2.69 -4.68 18.51
C TYR A 190 2.60 -3.15 18.62
N ALA A 191 3.65 -2.42 18.23
CA ALA A 191 3.65 -0.96 18.20
C ALA A 191 2.59 -0.38 17.25
N MET A 192 2.26 -1.10 16.17
CA MET A 192 1.15 -0.74 15.27
C MET A 192 -0.23 -1.07 15.84
N GLY A 193 -0.31 -1.79 16.97
CA GLY A 193 -1.54 -1.98 17.73
C GLY A 193 -2.17 -3.37 17.62
N ALA A 194 -1.46 -4.38 17.11
CA ALA A 194 -1.96 -5.75 17.17
C ALA A 194 -2.20 -6.17 18.63
N HIS A 195 -3.29 -6.89 18.88
CA HIS A 195 -3.56 -7.46 20.21
C HIS A 195 -2.61 -8.63 20.48
N HIS A 196 -2.33 -9.42 19.44
CA HIS A 196 -1.44 -10.55 19.49
C HIS A 196 -0.59 -10.63 18.23
N VAL A 197 0.60 -11.22 18.36
CA VAL A 197 1.48 -11.52 17.24
C VAL A 197 1.87 -12.99 17.26
N ILE A 198 1.79 -13.66 16.10
CA ILE A 198 2.22 -15.05 15.92
C ILE A 198 3.30 -15.17 14.84
N ASP A 199 4.15 -16.19 14.94
CA ASP A 199 5.20 -16.46 13.95
C ASP A 199 4.66 -17.28 12.77
N HIS A 200 4.62 -16.68 11.59
CA HIS A 200 4.17 -17.30 10.33
C HIS A 200 5.16 -18.33 9.75
N ARG A 201 6.35 -18.51 10.33
CA ARG A 201 7.24 -19.64 9.99
C ARG A 201 6.80 -20.95 10.64
N LEU A 202 5.95 -20.86 11.65
CA LEU A 202 5.34 -22.00 12.32
C LEU A 202 3.91 -22.19 11.81
N PRO A 203 3.29 -23.37 12.03
CA PRO A 203 1.88 -23.57 11.70
C PRO A 203 1.00 -22.50 12.38
N LEU A 204 0.22 -21.76 11.58
CA LEU A 204 -0.62 -20.66 12.04
C LEU A 204 -1.65 -21.14 13.08
N ALA A 205 -2.16 -22.37 12.92
CA ALA A 205 -3.07 -23.02 13.86
C ALA A 205 -2.49 -23.18 15.27
N GLU A 206 -1.21 -23.54 15.40
CA GLU A 206 -0.57 -23.64 16.71
C GLU A 206 -0.40 -22.25 17.35
N GLY A 207 -0.10 -21.23 16.55
CA GLY A 207 -0.05 -19.85 16.98
C GLY A 207 -1.38 -19.39 17.57
N LEU A 208 -2.48 -19.63 16.88
CA LEU A 208 -3.83 -19.28 17.32
C LEU A 208 -4.28 -20.12 18.53
N ALA A 209 -3.97 -21.42 18.55
CA ALA A 209 -4.31 -22.30 19.67
C ALA A 209 -3.66 -21.86 20.98
N ARG A 210 -2.42 -21.34 20.95
CA ARG A 210 -1.76 -20.74 22.13
C ARG A 210 -2.48 -19.50 22.67
N LEU A 211 -3.28 -18.83 21.84
CA LEU A 211 -4.13 -17.70 22.21
C LEU A 211 -5.54 -18.14 22.62
N GLY A 212 -5.84 -19.45 22.60
CA GLY A 212 -7.18 -19.98 22.83
C GLY A 212 -8.14 -19.76 21.66
N ILE A 213 -7.62 -19.52 20.45
CA ILE A 213 -8.42 -19.23 19.25
C ILE A 213 -8.32 -20.42 18.31
N SER A 214 -9.47 -21.03 17.99
CA SER A 214 -9.55 -22.17 17.05
C SER A 214 -9.87 -21.74 15.63
N GLU A 215 -10.57 -20.62 15.45
CA GLU A 215 -10.98 -20.10 14.15
C GLU A 215 -11.05 -18.57 14.14
N VAL A 216 -10.93 -17.97 12.95
CA VAL A 216 -11.01 -16.52 12.75
C VAL A 216 -12.08 -16.19 11.70
N GLN A 217 -12.75 -15.05 11.84
CA GLN A 217 -13.79 -14.63 10.91
C GLN A 217 -13.20 -14.00 9.65
N HIS A 218 -12.06 -13.34 9.79
CA HIS A 218 -11.42 -12.58 8.71
C HIS A 218 -9.94 -12.90 8.61
N VAL A 219 -9.46 -13.10 7.39
CA VAL A 219 -8.02 -13.17 7.08
C VAL A 219 -7.71 -12.12 6.03
N ALA A 220 -6.70 -11.28 6.30
CA ALA A 220 -6.06 -10.41 5.33
C ALA A 220 -4.66 -10.95 5.04
N SER A 221 -4.44 -11.54 3.87
CA SER A 221 -3.12 -12.02 3.45
C SER A 221 -2.44 -11.02 2.54
N LEU A 222 -1.32 -10.49 3.02
CA LEU A 222 -0.59 -9.41 2.34
C LEU A 222 0.65 -9.91 1.61
N THR A 223 1.00 -11.18 1.80
CA THR A 223 2.18 -11.82 1.23
C THR A 223 2.12 -13.35 1.43
N HIS A 224 2.77 -14.09 0.54
CA HIS A 224 2.90 -15.55 0.61
C HIS A 224 1.56 -16.28 0.74
N SER A 225 0.52 -15.76 0.07
CA SER A 225 -0.81 -16.38 0.09
C SER A 225 -0.80 -17.81 -0.45
N ASP A 226 0.07 -18.11 -1.43
CA ASP A 226 0.30 -19.45 -1.96
C ASP A 226 0.78 -20.44 -0.90
N GLN A 227 1.68 -20.01 -0.01
CA GLN A 227 2.23 -20.85 1.07
C GLN A 227 1.24 -21.04 2.22
N HIS A 228 0.41 -20.03 2.48
CA HIS A 228 -0.52 -20.03 3.61
C HIS A 228 -1.94 -20.48 3.24
N TYR A 229 -2.29 -20.62 1.96
CA TYR A 229 -3.67 -20.84 1.50
C TYR A 229 -4.39 -21.97 2.22
N ALA A 230 -3.78 -23.17 2.29
CA ALA A 230 -4.41 -24.32 2.94
C ALA A 230 -4.70 -24.06 4.44
N GLN A 231 -3.76 -23.43 5.14
CA GLN A 231 -3.93 -23.04 6.55
C GLN A 231 -5.01 -21.96 6.69
N ILE A 232 -5.08 -20.98 5.77
CA ILE A 232 -6.13 -19.94 5.77
C ILE A 232 -7.52 -20.59 5.65
N VAL A 233 -7.70 -21.54 4.71
CA VAL A 233 -8.97 -22.28 4.55
C VAL A 233 -9.33 -23.08 5.81
N GLU A 234 -8.33 -23.69 6.46
CA GLU A 234 -8.51 -24.44 7.70
C GLU A 234 -8.89 -23.54 8.89
N LEU A 235 -8.32 -22.35 8.98
CA LEU A 235 -8.48 -21.44 10.12
C LEU A 235 -9.68 -20.51 10.03
N LEU A 236 -10.18 -20.25 8.82
CA LEU A 236 -11.38 -19.45 8.67
C LEU A 236 -12.60 -20.18 9.27
N ALA A 237 -13.39 -19.47 10.04
CA ALA A 237 -14.69 -19.94 10.51
C ALA A 237 -15.61 -20.21 9.31
N PRO A 238 -16.63 -21.08 9.42
CA PRO A 238 -17.67 -21.20 8.40
C PRO A 238 -18.25 -19.81 8.05
N GLN A 239 -18.40 -19.52 6.76
CA GLN A 239 -18.80 -18.23 6.18
C GLN A 239 -17.80 -17.08 6.39
N GLY A 240 -16.57 -17.39 6.81
CA GLY A 240 -15.48 -16.43 6.95
C GLY A 240 -15.04 -15.80 5.62
N GLN A 241 -14.26 -14.73 5.74
CA GLN A 241 -13.85 -13.92 4.61
C GLN A 241 -12.31 -13.90 4.48
N PHE A 242 -11.84 -14.20 3.28
CA PHE A 242 -10.44 -14.15 2.92
C PHE A 242 -10.21 -12.98 1.96
N GLY A 243 -9.39 -12.01 2.37
CA GLY A 243 -8.92 -10.91 1.53
C GLY A 243 -7.44 -11.04 1.20
N LEU A 244 -7.04 -10.75 -0.04
CA LEU A 244 -5.63 -10.78 -0.47
C LEU A 244 -5.26 -9.66 -1.44
N ILE A 245 -3.97 -9.31 -1.44
CA ILE A 245 -3.37 -8.24 -2.28
C ILE A 245 -2.08 -8.66 -3.01
N ASP A 246 -1.55 -9.86 -2.73
CA ASP A 246 -0.39 -10.41 -3.42
C ASP A 246 -0.81 -11.23 -4.64
N ASP A 247 0.15 -11.75 -5.39
CA ASP A 247 -0.10 -12.50 -6.63
C ASP A 247 0.26 -13.98 -6.42
N PRO A 248 -0.58 -14.78 -5.72
CA PRO A 248 -0.35 -16.21 -5.63
C PRO A 248 -0.47 -16.85 -7.03
N GLY A 249 0.16 -18.01 -7.21
CA GLY A 249 0.04 -18.78 -8.44
C GLY A 249 -1.38 -19.32 -8.67
N GLN A 250 -1.58 -20.62 -8.49
CA GLN A 250 -2.92 -21.21 -8.61
C GLN A 250 -3.69 -21.11 -7.29
N VAL A 251 -4.93 -20.64 -7.38
CA VAL A 251 -5.87 -20.60 -6.24
C VAL A 251 -6.95 -21.65 -6.47
N ASP A 252 -7.02 -22.64 -5.58
CA ASP A 252 -8.08 -23.65 -5.60
C ASP A 252 -9.35 -23.11 -4.91
N VAL A 253 -10.25 -22.52 -5.69
CA VAL A 253 -11.53 -22.00 -5.19
C VAL A 253 -12.45 -23.10 -4.65
N MET A 254 -12.25 -24.36 -5.03
CA MET A 254 -13.08 -25.47 -4.52
C MET A 254 -12.78 -25.77 -3.06
N ALA A 255 -11.57 -25.48 -2.58
CA ALA A 255 -11.21 -25.58 -1.17
C ALA A 255 -12.09 -24.69 -0.26
N LEU A 256 -12.57 -23.56 -0.79
CA LEU A 256 -13.43 -22.60 -0.07
C LEU A 256 -14.86 -23.11 0.14
N LYS A 257 -15.32 -24.06 -0.70
CA LYS A 257 -16.73 -24.47 -0.79
C LYS A 257 -17.26 -25.08 0.50
N ARG A 258 -16.48 -25.95 1.17
CA ARG A 258 -16.95 -26.71 2.34
C ARG A 258 -17.40 -25.81 3.49
N LYS A 259 -16.74 -24.68 3.67
CA LYS A 259 -17.04 -23.68 4.70
C LYS A 259 -17.79 -22.48 4.16
N ALA A 260 -18.19 -22.47 2.88
CA ALA A 260 -18.80 -21.33 2.20
C ALA A 260 -18.00 -20.03 2.39
N LEU A 261 -16.67 -20.12 2.29
CA LEU A 261 -15.79 -18.96 2.45
C LEU A 261 -15.90 -18.03 1.25
N SER A 262 -15.74 -16.73 1.49
CA SER A 262 -15.60 -15.74 0.43
C SER A 262 -14.14 -15.37 0.21
N LEU A 263 -13.77 -15.10 -1.04
CA LEU A 263 -12.46 -14.58 -1.42
C LEU A 263 -12.62 -13.21 -2.05
N HIS A 264 -11.84 -12.24 -1.59
CA HIS A 264 -11.87 -10.85 -2.04
C HIS A 264 -10.49 -10.40 -2.49
N TRP A 265 -10.41 -9.98 -3.75
CA TRP A 265 -9.23 -9.27 -4.25
C TRP A 265 -9.32 -7.81 -3.86
N GLU A 266 -8.22 -7.28 -3.32
CA GLU A 266 -8.05 -5.84 -3.23
C GLU A 266 -6.93 -5.38 -4.16
N SER A 267 -7.28 -4.40 -5.01
CA SER A 267 -6.34 -3.70 -5.88
C SER A 267 -6.77 -2.24 -5.94
N MET A 268 -5.99 -1.39 -5.28
CA MET A 268 -6.27 0.04 -5.18
C MET A 268 -6.23 0.76 -6.54
N PHE A 269 -5.66 0.15 -7.58
CA PHE A 269 -5.69 0.71 -8.93
C PHE A 269 -7.04 0.56 -9.62
N THR A 270 -7.92 -0.33 -9.16
CA THR A 270 -9.19 -0.65 -9.84
C THR A 270 -10.05 0.60 -10.04
N ARG A 271 -10.26 1.38 -8.99
CA ARG A 271 -11.05 2.61 -9.05
C ARG A 271 -10.52 3.61 -10.09
N PRO A 272 -9.26 4.06 -10.02
CA PRO A 272 -8.74 5.04 -10.98
C PRO A 272 -8.55 4.47 -12.40
N LEU A 273 -8.17 3.21 -12.54
CA LEU A 273 -7.97 2.57 -13.85
C LEU A 273 -9.28 2.48 -14.64
N TYR A 274 -10.37 2.09 -13.97
CA TYR A 274 -11.68 1.93 -14.61
C TYR A 274 -12.58 3.16 -14.47
N LYS A 275 -12.10 4.23 -13.83
CA LYS A 275 -12.86 5.46 -13.57
C LYS A 275 -14.24 5.16 -13.00
N THR A 276 -14.28 4.29 -12.00
CA THR A 276 -15.54 3.83 -11.41
C THR A 276 -16.33 5.01 -10.84
N ALA A 277 -17.66 4.86 -10.72
CA ALA A 277 -18.52 5.91 -10.19
C ALA A 277 -18.12 6.34 -8.76
N ASP A 278 -17.47 5.45 -8.01
CA ASP A 278 -16.98 5.67 -6.65
C ASP A 278 -15.48 6.01 -6.57
N MET A 279 -14.82 6.38 -7.68
CA MET A 279 -13.37 6.67 -7.70
C MET A 279 -12.95 7.74 -6.69
N GLN A 280 -13.81 8.74 -6.44
CA GLN A 280 -13.55 9.80 -5.45
C GLN A 280 -13.42 9.29 -4.02
N ARG A 281 -13.87 8.06 -3.71
CA ARG A 281 -13.67 7.48 -2.38
C ARG A 281 -12.21 7.39 -1.97
N GLN A 282 -11.26 7.40 -2.92
CA GLN A 282 -9.83 7.49 -2.63
C GLN A 282 -9.41 8.88 -2.10
N HIS A 283 -9.93 9.97 -2.67
CA HIS A 283 -9.79 11.30 -2.08
C HIS A 283 -10.35 11.35 -0.66
N ASP A 284 -11.58 10.86 -0.48
CA ASP A 284 -12.28 10.92 0.80
C ASP A 284 -11.53 10.13 1.88
N LEU A 285 -11.10 8.89 1.58
CA LEU A 285 -10.38 8.06 2.53
C LEU A 285 -8.97 8.60 2.84
N LEU A 286 -8.27 9.19 1.87
CA LEU A 286 -6.96 9.79 2.13
C LEU A 286 -7.12 11.00 3.06
N ASN A 287 -8.09 11.87 2.83
CA ASN A 287 -8.34 12.98 3.77
C ASN A 287 -8.70 12.44 5.16
N ARG A 288 -9.51 11.38 5.26
CA ARG A 288 -9.82 10.74 6.54
C ARG A 288 -8.58 10.18 7.24
N VAL A 289 -7.67 9.55 6.50
CA VAL A 289 -6.39 9.07 7.05
C VAL A 289 -5.53 10.24 7.52
N ALA A 290 -5.48 11.34 6.77
CA ALA A 290 -4.73 12.54 7.16
C ALA A 290 -5.26 13.16 8.46
N GLU A 291 -6.58 13.28 8.61
CA GLU A 291 -7.22 13.72 9.87
C GLU A 291 -6.86 12.82 11.05
N LEU A 292 -6.86 11.49 10.85
CA LEU A 292 -6.53 10.53 11.89
C LEU A 292 -5.05 10.57 12.29
N ILE A 293 -4.15 10.88 11.34
CA ILE A 293 -2.73 11.11 11.61
C ILE A 293 -2.55 12.40 12.40
N ASP A 294 -3.17 13.50 11.98
CA ASP A 294 -3.07 14.80 12.65
C ASP A 294 -3.68 14.78 14.06
N ALA A 295 -4.70 13.93 14.29
CA ALA A 295 -5.27 13.67 15.60
C ALA A 295 -4.44 12.71 16.48
N GLY A 296 -3.33 12.16 15.97
CA GLY A 296 -2.50 11.18 16.67
C GLY A 296 -3.17 9.81 16.88
N VAL A 297 -4.24 9.51 16.14
CA VAL A 297 -4.95 8.21 16.19
C VAL A 297 -4.15 7.16 15.42
N LEU A 298 -3.63 7.53 14.26
CA LEU A 298 -2.71 6.75 13.44
C LEU A 298 -1.31 7.38 13.50
N GLN A 299 -0.29 6.62 13.12
CA GLN A 299 1.09 7.07 12.97
C GLN A 299 1.65 6.65 11.61
N THR A 300 2.69 7.36 11.15
CA THR A 300 3.42 6.99 9.92
C THR A 300 4.01 5.58 10.01
N THR A 301 4.12 4.93 8.85
CA THR A 301 4.74 3.62 8.68
C THR A 301 6.14 3.71 8.08
N LEU A 302 6.72 4.92 8.05
CA LEU A 302 8.10 5.17 7.67
C LEU A 302 9.05 4.18 8.37
N GLY A 303 9.79 3.41 7.57
CA GLY A 303 10.77 2.44 8.05
C GLY A 303 12.20 2.87 7.73
N GLU A 304 12.49 3.13 6.46
CA GLU A 304 13.83 3.48 5.99
C GLU A 304 13.79 4.72 5.08
N HIS A 305 14.75 5.61 5.24
CA HIS A 305 14.93 6.80 4.42
C HIS A 305 16.19 6.67 3.56
N PHE A 306 16.04 6.60 2.24
CA PHE A 306 17.15 6.29 1.31
C PHE A 306 17.82 7.51 0.70
N GLY A 307 17.40 8.72 1.12
CA GLY A 307 17.99 9.98 0.71
C GLY A 307 17.29 10.55 -0.52
N ARG A 308 18.06 11.26 -1.36
CA ARG A 308 17.58 11.88 -2.61
C ARG A 308 16.90 10.86 -3.53
N ILE A 309 15.86 11.32 -4.21
CA ILE A 309 15.23 10.72 -5.37
C ILE A 309 16.22 10.77 -6.55
N ASP A 310 16.97 9.69 -6.73
CA ASP A 310 17.81 9.44 -7.90
C ASP A 310 17.79 7.95 -8.25
N ALA A 311 18.26 7.60 -9.45
CA ALA A 311 18.22 6.23 -9.90
C ALA A 311 19.04 5.28 -9.01
N ALA A 312 20.14 5.75 -8.42
CA ALA A 312 20.97 4.92 -7.54
C ALA A 312 20.23 4.53 -6.25
N ASN A 313 19.58 5.49 -5.60
CA ASN A 313 18.82 5.23 -4.38
C ASN A 313 17.53 4.46 -4.66
N LEU A 314 16.85 4.71 -5.78
CA LEU A 314 15.69 3.89 -6.18
C LEU A 314 16.09 2.44 -6.46
N ARG A 315 17.23 2.17 -7.11
CA ARG A 315 17.74 0.79 -7.26
C ARG A 315 17.98 0.12 -5.90
N ARG A 316 18.57 0.83 -4.94
CA ARG A 316 18.75 0.33 -3.56
C ARG A 316 17.40 0.01 -2.90
N ALA A 317 16.41 0.89 -3.03
CA ALA A 317 15.09 0.70 -2.43
C ALA A 317 14.34 -0.50 -3.04
N HIS A 318 14.39 -0.65 -4.37
CA HIS A 318 13.86 -1.82 -5.06
C HIS A 318 14.57 -3.12 -4.60
N ALA A 319 15.90 -3.11 -4.46
CA ALA A 319 16.66 -4.28 -4.02
C ALA A 319 16.26 -4.73 -2.61
N LEU A 320 16.04 -3.79 -1.68
CA LEU A 320 15.58 -4.11 -0.32
C LEU A 320 14.15 -4.68 -0.31
N LEU A 321 13.24 -4.16 -1.15
CA LEU A 321 11.89 -4.71 -1.30
C LEU A 321 11.92 -6.12 -1.88
N GLU A 322 12.73 -6.35 -2.92
CA GLU A 322 12.90 -7.67 -3.53
C GLU A 322 13.53 -8.69 -2.59
N SER A 323 14.25 -8.26 -1.55
CA SER A 323 14.79 -9.16 -0.52
C SER A 323 13.74 -9.59 0.51
N HIS A 324 12.52 -9.04 0.49
CA HIS A 324 11.45 -9.34 1.47
C HIS A 324 11.84 -9.11 2.95
N ARG A 325 12.81 -8.22 3.20
CA ARG A 325 13.31 -7.91 4.57
C ARG A 325 12.85 -6.56 5.09
N ALA A 326 12.35 -5.69 4.21
CA ALA A 326 11.85 -4.37 4.55
C ALA A 326 10.79 -4.44 5.67
N LYS A 327 10.88 -3.50 6.60
CA LYS A 327 9.92 -3.29 7.69
C LYS A 327 9.31 -1.90 7.50
N GLY A 328 7.98 -1.80 7.53
CA GLY A 328 7.32 -0.54 7.17
C GLY A 328 7.60 -0.13 5.73
N LYS A 329 7.92 1.15 5.52
CA LYS A 329 8.04 1.77 4.18
C LYS A 329 9.41 2.38 3.92
N ILE A 330 9.88 2.24 2.69
CA ILE A 330 11.11 2.86 2.20
C ILE A 330 10.72 4.13 1.45
N VAL A 331 11.29 5.26 1.85
CA VAL A 331 11.02 6.56 1.25
C VAL A 331 12.28 7.22 0.75
N LEU A 332 12.10 8.13 -0.21
CA LEU A 332 13.12 9.00 -0.75
C LEU A 332 12.54 10.41 -0.83
N GLU A 333 13.35 11.42 -0.55
CA GLU A 333 12.91 12.82 -0.56
C GLU A 333 13.99 13.74 -1.16
N GLY A 334 13.54 14.78 -1.86
CA GLY A 334 14.39 15.73 -2.55
C GLY A 334 14.98 15.19 -3.85
N TRP A 335 15.37 16.09 -4.75
CA TRP A 335 15.92 15.81 -6.08
C TRP A 335 17.39 16.19 -6.21
#